data_AF-A0A0C9Y3S2-F1
#
_entry.id   AF-A0A0C9Y3S2-F1
#
_cell.length_a   1.000
_cell.length_b   1.000
_cell.length_c   1.000
_cell.angle_alpha   90.00
_cell.angle_beta   90.00
_cell.angle_gamma   90.00
#
_symmetry.space_group_name_H-M   'P 1'
#
loop_
_entity.id
_entity.type
_entity.pdbx_description
1 polymer ?
#
loop_
_entity_poly.entity_id
_entity_poly.type
_entity_poly.pdbx_seq_one_letter_code
_entity_poly.pdbx_strand_id
1 'polypeptide(L)'
;LCLPNWQIMRSAWKEKMKPLSKVRMARDVMVSLNVYFGEVQYFFQAWLQDSETIMFALASVYSSPNQEILEKSSNALWTCKYSGHEGLQVFSVTWIKSCVAMPPLNKPADEWFFIREKMGLAVASMGGNVEDFNKNGDDNMYL
;
A
#
# COMPACT_ATOMS: atom_id res chain seq x y z
N LEU A 1 -8.02 1.09 4.22
CA LEU A 1 -8.51 2.22 3.38
C LEU A 1 -9.15 1.64 2.12
N CYS A 2 -10.34 2.10 1.74
CA CYS A 2 -10.93 1.77 0.44
C CYS A 2 -10.67 2.96 -0.50
N LEU A 3 -10.06 2.71 -1.65
CA LEU A 3 -9.80 3.74 -2.65
C LEU A 3 -11.03 3.94 -3.55
N PRO A 4 -11.16 5.10 -4.24
CA PRO A 4 -12.27 5.35 -5.16
C PRO A 4 -12.36 4.34 -6.31
N ASN A 5 -11.24 3.70 -6.67
CA ASN A 5 -11.16 2.62 -7.65
C ASN A 5 -11.49 1.24 -7.03
N TRP A 6 -12.13 1.22 -5.85
CA TRP A 6 -12.54 0.06 -5.07
C TRP A 6 -11.41 -0.81 -4.51
N GLN A 7 -10.15 -0.43 -4.74
CA GLN A 7 -9.03 -1.19 -4.21
C GLN A 7 -8.97 -1.06 -2.68
N ILE A 8 -8.80 -2.20 -2.01
CA ILE A 8 -8.62 -2.25 -0.56
C ILE A 8 -7.13 -2.16 -0.24
N MET A 9 -6.78 -1.08 0.44
CA MET A 9 -5.48 -0.78 1.01
C MET A 9 -5.38 -1.25 2.46
N ARG A 10 -4.28 -1.91 2.80
CA ARG A 10 -3.93 -2.37 4.15
C ARG A 10 -2.64 -1.69 4.60
N SER A 11 -2.37 -1.72 5.90
CA SER A 11 -1.14 -1.16 6.47
C SER A 11 -0.22 -2.26 6.98
N ALA A 12 1.09 -2.00 6.99
CA ALA A 12 2.07 -2.89 7.56
C ALA A 12 1.77 -3.18 9.04
N TRP A 13 1.34 -2.18 9.81
CA TRP A 13 1.01 -2.34 11.22
C TRP A 13 -0.01 -3.45 11.48
N LYS A 14 -1.10 -3.53 10.69
CA LYS A 14 -2.14 -4.56 10.88
C LYS A 14 -1.78 -5.90 10.23
N GLU A 15 -1.07 -5.91 9.12
CA GLU A 15 -0.75 -7.15 8.42
C GLU A 15 0.44 -7.89 9.02
N LYS A 16 1.47 -7.18 9.53
CA LYS A 16 2.65 -7.81 10.16
C LYS A 16 2.32 -8.55 11.48
N MET A 17 1.14 -8.28 12.06
CA MET A 17 0.64 -9.01 13.24
C MET A 17 -0.01 -10.35 12.88
N LYS A 18 -0.22 -10.65 11.59
CA LYS A 18 -0.86 -11.89 11.14
C LYS A 18 0.19 -12.95 10.83
N PRO A 19 -0.14 -14.24 11.01
CA PRO A 19 0.70 -15.31 10.49
C PRO A 19 0.79 -15.20 8.96
N LEU A 20 1.93 -15.59 8.38
CA LEU A 20 2.20 -15.47 6.93
C LEU A 20 1.09 -16.06 6.06
N SER A 21 0.44 -17.15 6.50
CA SER A 21 -0.68 -17.78 5.80
C SER A 21 -1.96 -16.93 5.71
N LYS A 22 -2.05 -15.84 6.49
CA LYS A 22 -3.22 -14.94 6.55
C LYS A 22 -2.88 -13.49 6.16
N VAL A 23 -1.63 -13.21 5.81
CA VAL A 23 -1.20 -11.88 5.38
C VAL A 23 -1.79 -11.58 4.01
N ARG A 24 -2.47 -10.44 3.87
CA ARG A 24 -2.90 -9.91 2.57
C ARG A 24 -1.90 -8.84 2.12
N MET A 25 -1.17 -9.12 1.04
CA MET A 25 -0.12 -8.24 0.49
C MET A 25 -0.72 -7.08 -0.33
N ALA A 26 -1.34 -6.11 0.36
CA ALA A 26 -1.90 -4.89 -0.24
C ALA A 26 -1.46 -3.65 0.55
N ARG A 27 -0.14 -3.49 0.67
CA ARG A 27 0.49 -2.46 1.52
C ARG A 27 1.23 -1.38 0.72
N ASP A 28 1.59 -1.68 -0.52
CA ASP A 28 2.33 -0.77 -1.38
C ASP A 28 1.37 0.10 -2.22
N VAL A 29 1.69 1.39 -2.33
CA VAL A 29 0.90 2.38 -3.06
C VAL A 29 1.69 3.09 -4.14
N MET A 30 0.98 3.54 -5.17
CA MET A 30 1.44 4.61 -6.07
C MET A 30 0.82 5.94 -5.62
N VAL A 31 1.63 7.00 -5.53
CA VAL A 31 1.21 8.32 -5.04
C VAL A 31 1.48 9.42 -6.08
N SER A 32 0.53 10.34 -6.26
CA SER A 32 0.49 11.21 -7.44
C SER A 32 1.39 12.43 -7.46
N LEU A 33 1.95 12.88 -6.33
CA LEU A 33 2.64 14.18 -6.34
C LEU A 33 3.90 14.18 -7.20
N ASN A 34 4.59 13.03 -7.32
CA ASN A 34 5.82 12.85 -8.12
C ASN A 34 5.98 11.41 -8.65
N VAL A 35 4.90 10.63 -8.75
CA VAL A 35 4.91 9.17 -9.05
C VAL A 35 5.97 8.44 -8.22
N TYR A 36 5.71 8.33 -6.92
CA TYR A 36 6.52 7.53 -6.02
C TYR A 36 5.73 6.35 -5.47
N PHE A 37 6.48 5.32 -5.09
CA PHE A 37 5.95 4.12 -4.48
C PHE A 37 6.25 4.10 -2.99
N GLY A 38 5.39 3.50 -2.17
CA GLY A 38 5.64 3.40 -0.74
C GLY A 38 4.88 2.28 -0.07
N GLU A 39 5.49 1.64 0.93
CA GLU A 39 4.81 0.69 1.81
C GLU A 39 4.13 1.47 2.94
N VAL A 40 2.79 1.47 2.99
CA VAL A 40 2.04 2.13 4.05
C VAL A 40 2.28 1.42 5.38
N GLN A 41 2.79 2.17 6.35
CA GLN A 41 3.04 1.68 7.71
C GLN A 41 1.77 1.72 8.55
N TYR A 42 1.05 2.85 8.54
CA TYR A 42 -0.28 3.00 9.15
C TYR A 42 -1.02 4.20 8.58
N PHE A 43 -2.33 4.22 8.80
CA PHE A 43 -3.21 5.35 8.51
C PHE A 43 -3.58 6.05 9.82
N PHE A 44 -3.74 7.36 9.79
CA PHE A 44 -4.16 8.14 10.94
C PHE A 44 -4.96 9.36 10.51
N GLN A 45 -5.67 9.94 11.47
CA GLN A 45 -6.39 11.21 11.29
C GLN A 45 -5.64 12.29 12.06
N ALA A 46 -5.60 13.50 11.50
CA ALA A 46 -5.05 14.66 12.17
C ALA A 46 -5.92 15.89 11.89
N TRP A 47 -5.98 16.77 12.87
CA TRP A 47 -6.59 18.08 12.73
C TRP A 47 -5.53 19.07 12.28
N LEU A 48 -5.81 19.77 11.18
CA LEU A 48 -5.09 20.99 10.84
C LEU A 48 -5.92 22.18 11.32
N GLN A 49 -5.23 23.26 11.68
CA GLN A 49 -5.82 24.43 12.32
C GLN A 49 -7.06 24.92 11.55
N ASP A 50 -8.16 25.08 12.27
CA ASP A 50 -9.51 25.48 11.79
C ASP A 50 -10.07 24.63 10.62
N SER A 51 -9.54 23.42 10.40
CA SER A 51 -9.89 22.55 9.28
C SER A 51 -10.63 21.28 9.74
N GLU A 52 -11.33 20.67 8.80
CA GLU A 52 -11.91 19.34 8.97
C GLU A 52 -10.81 18.28 9.25
N THR A 53 -11.20 17.20 9.92
CA THR A 53 -10.32 16.04 10.15
C THR A 53 -9.81 15.49 8.82
N ILE A 54 -8.50 15.55 8.58
CA ILE A 54 -7.87 14.99 7.38
C ILE A 54 -7.27 13.63 7.69
N MET A 55 -7.40 12.71 6.74
CA MET A 55 -6.83 11.38 6.83
C MET A 55 -5.48 11.31 6.10
N PHE A 56 -4.47 10.82 6.81
CA PHE A 56 -3.08 10.70 6.36
C PHE A 56 -2.63 9.24 6.33
N ALA A 57 -1.58 8.99 5.56
CA ALA A 57 -0.80 7.76 5.60
C ALA A 57 0.65 8.10 5.95
N LEU A 58 1.23 7.33 6.87
CA LEU A 58 2.67 7.22 6.99
C LEU A 58 3.13 6.06 6.09
N ALA A 59 4.04 6.31 5.17
CA ALA A 59 4.60 5.26 4.32
C ALA A 59 6.13 5.34 4.26
N SER A 60 6.77 4.19 4.12
CA SER A 60 8.18 4.09 3.74
C SER A 60 8.27 4.17 2.22
N VAL A 61 8.70 5.32 1.70
CA VAL A 61 8.81 5.61 0.28
C VAL A 61 10.05 4.92 -0.31
N TYR A 62 9.88 4.25 -1.44
CA TYR A 62 10.97 3.62 -2.18
C TYR A 62 11.82 4.70 -2.88
N SER A 63 13.07 4.37 -3.21
CA SER A 63 13.94 5.28 -3.95
C SER A 63 13.39 5.59 -5.36
N SER A 64 13.96 6.62 -6.00
CA SER A 64 13.83 6.82 -7.44
C SER A 64 14.25 5.57 -8.23
N PRO A 65 13.71 5.38 -9.45
CA PRO A 65 14.09 4.26 -10.32
C PRO A 65 15.59 4.20 -10.57
N ASN A 66 16.13 2.98 -10.67
CA ASN A 66 17.44 2.80 -11.30
C ASN A 66 17.35 3.13 -12.79
N GLN A 67 17.94 4.26 -13.18
CA GLN A 67 17.88 4.78 -14.56
C GLN A 67 18.52 3.85 -15.58
N GLU A 68 19.62 3.18 -15.24
CA GLU A 68 20.30 2.26 -16.16
C GLU A 68 19.40 1.06 -16.53
N ILE A 69 18.70 0.50 -15.55
CA ILE A 69 17.77 -0.62 -15.79
C ILE A 69 16.55 -0.13 -16.56
N LEU A 70 16.04 1.05 -16.21
CA LEU A 70 14.88 1.64 -16.87
C LEU A 70 15.18 1.90 -18.36
N GLU A 71 16.33 2.50 -18.68
CA GLU A 71 16.77 2.76 -20.05
C GLU A 71 17.02 1.46 -20.83
N LYS A 72 17.78 0.51 -20.26
CA LYS A 72 18.06 -0.78 -20.92
C LYS A 72 16.80 -1.60 -21.19
N SER A 73 15.77 -1.43 -20.37
CA SER A 73 14.47 -2.08 -20.54
C SER A 73 13.48 -1.28 -21.39
N SER A 74 13.90 -0.18 -22.01
CA SER A 74 13.01 0.72 -22.78
C SER A 74 11.80 1.20 -21.96
N ASN A 75 12.05 1.60 -20.71
CA ASN A 75 11.07 2.03 -19.71
C ASN A 75 10.07 0.96 -19.27
N ALA A 76 10.31 -0.32 -19.57
CA ALA A 76 9.41 -1.40 -19.20
C ALA A 76 9.59 -1.87 -17.75
N LEU A 77 10.80 -1.74 -17.19
CA LEU A 77 11.12 -2.26 -15.86
C LEU A 77 11.55 -1.14 -14.91
N TRP A 78 10.62 -0.77 -14.03
CA TRP A 78 10.87 0.21 -12.98
C TRP A 78 11.31 -0.51 -11.71
N THR A 79 12.54 -0.24 -11.27
CA THR A 79 13.15 -0.87 -10.08
C THR A 79 13.55 0.19 -9.05
N CYS A 80 13.21 -0.04 -7.79
CA CYS A 80 13.45 0.89 -6.70
C CYS A 80 14.03 0.17 -5.48
N LYS A 81 14.76 0.89 -4.64
CA LYS A 81 15.20 0.39 -3.34
C LYS A 81 14.15 0.63 -2.27
N TYR A 82 13.99 -0.31 -1.34
CA TYR A 82 13.19 -0.09 -0.14
C TYR A 82 13.99 0.68 0.91
N SER A 83 13.53 1.88 1.27
CA SER A 83 14.27 2.81 2.15
C SER A 83 13.96 2.65 3.65
N GLY A 84 13.04 1.75 4.01
CA GLY A 84 12.63 1.51 5.40
C GLY A 84 12.34 2.78 6.21
N HIS A 85 13.06 2.95 7.33
CA HIS A 85 12.86 4.10 8.22
C HIS A 85 13.34 5.42 7.62
N GLU A 86 14.36 5.40 6.77
CA GLU A 86 14.90 6.60 6.12
C GLU A 86 13.93 7.18 5.07
N GLY A 87 13.03 6.34 4.54
CA GLY A 87 12.01 6.75 3.58
C GLY A 87 10.68 7.17 4.19
N LEU A 88 10.56 7.33 5.51
CA LEU A 88 9.28 7.63 6.15
C LEU A 88 8.77 9.02 5.78
N GLN A 89 7.59 9.06 5.16
CA GLN A 89 6.91 10.29 4.77
C GLN A 89 5.42 10.22 5.09
N VAL A 90 4.86 11.38 5.43
CA VAL A 90 3.42 11.57 5.66
C VAL A 90 2.83 12.26 4.44
N PHE A 91 1.73 11.71 3.92
CA PHE A 91 0.95 12.36 2.87
C PHE A 91 -0.54 12.13 3.06
N SER A 92 -1.35 13.01 2.46
CA SER A 92 -2.79 12.83 2.40
C SER A 92 -3.13 11.54 1.66
N VAL A 93 -4.04 10.75 2.21
CA VAL A 93 -4.55 9.54 1.55
C VAL A 93 -5.20 9.82 0.19
N THR A 94 -5.65 11.05 -0.06
CA THR A 94 -6.22 11.47 -1.34
C THR A 94 -5.20 11.46 -2.48
N TRP A 95 -3.91 11.41 -2.17
CA TRP A 95 -2.84 11.32 -3.15
C TRP A 95 -2.55 9.88 -3.58
N ILE A 96 -3.09 8.88 -2.88
CA ILE A 96 -2.96 7.47 -3.24
C ILE A 96 -3.81 7.20 -4.49
N LYS A 97 -3.15 6.77 -5.57
CA LYS A 97 -3.83 6.47 -6.84
C LYS A 97 -4.25 5.01 -6.94
N SER A 98 -3.38 4.11 -6.49
CA SER A 98 -3.63 2.67 -6.59
C SER A 98 -2.81 1.89 -5.59
N CYS A 99 -3.28 0.67 -5.32
CA CYS A 99 -2.46 -0.39 -4.74
C CYS A 99 -1.54 -0.96 -5.84
N VAL A 100 -0.27 -1.15 -5.51
CA VAL A 100 0.70 -1.85 -6.35
C VAL A 100 1.24 -3.06 -5.61
N ALA A 101 1.95 -3.93 -6.32
CA ALA A 101 2.80 -4.95 -5.74
C ALA A 101 4.25 -4.56 -5.97
N MET A 102 5.05 -4.64 -4.90
CA MET A 102 6.50 -4.45 -4.93
C MET A 102 7.18 -5.77 -4.53
N PRO A 103 7.22 -6.78 -5.41
CA PRO A 103 8.02 -7.98 -5.16
C PRO A 103 9.53 -7.67 -5.23
N PRO A 104 10.35 -8.38 -4.44
CA PRO A 104 11.81 -8.35 -4.61
C PRO A 104 12.18 -8.71 -6.05
N LEU A 105 13.12 -7.96 -6.63
CA LEU A 105 13.65 -8.23 -7.98
C LEU A 105 14.48 -9.52 -7.99
N ASN A 106 15.26 -9.72 -6.92
CA ASN A 106 16.14 -10.87 -6.74
C ASN A 106 15.77 -11.59 -5.41
N LYS A 107 16.74 -12.18 -4.70
CA LYS A 107 16.45 -12.92 -3.47
C LYS A 107 15.90 -11.96 -2.40
N PRO A 108 15.16 -12.44 -1.38
CA PRO A 108 14.56 -11.58 -0.35
C PRO A 108 15.54 -10.72 0.46
N ALA A 109 16.85 -11.00 0.37
CA ALA A 109 17.91 -10.21 1.00
C ALA A 109 18.32 -8.98 0.16
N ASP A 110 17.89 -8.91 -1.09
CA ASP A 110 18.18 -7.79 -1.96
C ASP A 110 17.19 -6.64 -1.69
N GLU A 111 17.73 -5.43 -1.58
CA GLU A 111 16.95 -4.21 -1.30
C GLU A 111 16.16 -3.71 -2.52
N TRP A 112 16.29 -4.38 -3.67
CA TRP A 112 15.71 -3.96 -4.94
C TRP A 112 14.37 -4.64 -5.18
N PHE A 113 13.39 -3.83 -5.52
CA PHE A 113 12.03 -4.23 -5.82
C PHE A 113 11.64 -3.69 -7.18
N PHE A 114 10.69 -4.33 -7.85
CA PHE A 114 10.13 -3.82 -9.10
C PHE A 114 8.63 -3.64 -8.97
N ILE A 115 8.09 -2.70 -9.74
CA ILE A 115 6.66 -2.40 -9.69
C ILE A 115 5.89 -3.40 -10.53
N ARG A 116 4.80 -3.91 -9.96
CA ARG A 116 3.68 -4.47 -10.72
C ARG A 116 2.40 -3.75 -10.32
N GLU A 117 1.67 -3.29 -11.33
CA GLU A 117 0.30 -2.87 -11.10
C GLU A 117 -0.52 -4.07 -10.62
N LYS A 118 -1.30 -3.85 -9.56
CA LYS A 118 -2.31 -4.81 -9.14
C LYS A 118 -3.52 -4.67 -10.07
N MET A 119 -3.40 -5.21 -11.27
CA MET A 119 -4.52 -5.36 -12.20
C MET A 119 -5.50 -6.38 -11.62
N GLY A 120 -6.75 -5.99 -11.36
CA GLY A 120 -7.75 -6.96 -10.89
C GLY A 120 -8.88 -6.42 -10.03
N LEU A 121 -9.53 -5.31 -10.42
CA LEU A 121 -10.83 -4.98 -9.79
C LEU A 121 -11.92 -4.48 -10.74
N ALA A 122 -11.63 -4.24 -12.02
CA ALA A 122 -12.70 -4.07 -13.01
C ALA A 122 -13.41 -5.41 -13.34
N VAL A 123 -12.82 -6.56 -12.99
CA VAL A 123 -13.31 -7.92 -13.30
C VAL A 123 -13.98 -8.59 -12.07
N ALA A 124 -14.16 -7.89 -10.95
CA ALA A 124 -14.86 -8.44 -9.79
C ALA A 124 -16.39 -8.25 -9.82
N SER A 125 -16.94 -7.59 -10.85
CA SER A 125 -18.40 -7.42 -10.99
C SER A 125 -19.13 -8.61 -11.63
N MET A 126 -18.44 -9.70 -11.98
CA MET A 126 -19.04 -10.86 -12.68
C MET A 126 -18.75 -12.23 -12.03
N GLY A 127 -18.30 -12.25 -10.78
CA GLY A 127 -18.17 -13.47 -10.00
C GLY A 127 -18.62 -13.18 -8.59
N GLY A 128 -19.89 -13.45 -8.28
CA GLY A 128 -20.54 -13.16 -7.01
C GLY A 128 -19.90 -13.87 -5.82
N ASN A 129 -18.77 -13.36 -5.35
CA ASN A 129 -18.28 -13.55 -4.01
C ASN A 129 -18.21 -12.17 -3.36
N VAL A 130 -19.33 -11.80 -2.75
CA VAL A 130 -19.35 -10.75 -1.73
C VAL A 130 -18.39 -11.21 -0.64
N GLU A 131 -17.39 -10.40 -0.29
CA GLU A 131 -16.60 -10.68 0.91
C GLU A 131 -17.56 -10.56 2.11
N ASP A 132 -18.02 -11.70 2.66
CA ASP A 132 -18.97 -11.75 3.75
C ASP A 132 -18.40 -11.08 5.02
N PHE A 133 -19.01 -9.96 5.39
CA PHE A 133 -18.87 -9.32 6.69
C PHE A 133 -19.86 -9.97 7.66
N ASN A 134 -19.48 -11.10 8.27
CA ASN A 134 -20.27 -11.61 9.38
C ASN A 134 -19.93 -10.84 10.66
N LYS A 135 -20.93 -10.08 11.12
CA LYS A 135 -21.02 -9.48 12.44
C LYS A 135 -20.93 -10.60 13.48
N ASN A 136 -20.17 -10.38 14.55
CA ASN A 136 -20.44 -10.95 15.86
C ASN A 136 -20.07 -9.88 16.89
N GLY A 137 -21.05 -9.04 17.23
CA GLY A 137 -21.18 -8.58 18.61
C GLY A 137 -21.89 -9.69 19.37
N ASP A 138 -21.34 -10.06 20.53
CA ASP A 138 -22.06 -10.04 21.81
C ASP A 138 -21.09 -10.53 22.91
N ASP A 139 -20.67 -9.56 23.72
CA ASP A 139 -20.64 -9.54 25.18
C ASP A 139 -20.30 -10.81 25.96
N ASN A 140 -19.19 -10.74 26.72
CA ASN A 140 -19.31 -11.04 28.16
C ASN A 140 -18.29 -10.28 29.03
N MET A 141 -18.85 -9.31 29.75
CA MET A 141 -18.54 -8.79 31.08
C MET A 141 -17.71 -9.72 31.98
N TYR A 142 -16.53 -9.28 32.43
CA TYR A 142 -16.05 -9.44 33.82
C TYR A 142 -15.06 -8.32 34.16
N LEU A 143 -15.41 -7.60 35.25
CA LEU A 143 -14.77 -6.47 35.94
C LEU A 143 -15.00 -5.07 35.36
#